data_AF-A0A954KMP6-F1
#
_entry.id   AF-A0A954KMP6-F1
#
_cell.length_a   1.000
_cell.length_b   1.000
_cell.length_c   1.000
_cell.angle_alpha   90.00
_cell.angle_beta   90.00
_cell.angle_gamma   90.00
#
_symmetry.space_group_name_H-M   'P 1'
#
loop_
_entity.id
_entity.type
_entity.pdbx_description
1 polymer ?
#
loop_
_entity_poly.entity_id
_entity_poly.type
_entity_poly.pdbx_seq_one_letter_code
_entity_poly.pdbx_strand_id
1 'polypeptide(L)'
;MDVDILSVISRWAHVGTAILLVGGTFFIRYVLHPALDSSTPEQNTALMDRVRNRWKRFVHGGIALFLASGLFNYMKAIPSHKGDAAYHALVGTKMILALGIFFLASALVGRSKGTQKFRDQAPKWTAIVVLLSFVIVAISGLVKVRGVPDKPGATAVAQETPAP
;
A
#
# COMPACT_ATOMS: atom_id res chain seq x y z
N MET A 1 3.01 -1.30 -31.48
CA MET A 1 2.97 -0.82 -30.09
C MET A 1 3.82 -1.76 -29.27
N ASP A 2 5.06 -1.38 -28.98
CA ASP A 2 5.92 -2.20 -28.14
C ASP A 2 5.46 -2.06 -26.69
N VAL A 3 4.90 -3.13 -26.14
CA VAL A 3 4.45 -3.17 -24.75
C VAL A 3 5.70 -3.19 -23.86
N ASP A 4 5.84 -2.21 -22.96
CA ASP A 4 6.88 -2.27 -21.92
C ASP A 4 6.48 -3.33 -20.87
N ILE A 5 6.82 -4.59 -21.17
CA ILE A 5 6.50 -5.76 -20.35
C ILE A 5 7.01 -5.59 -18.91
N LEU A 6 8.19 -4.98 -18.74
CA LEU A 6 8.78 -4.76 -17.42
C LEU A 6 7.92 -3.81 -16.58
N SER A 7 7.42 -2.73 -17.18
CA SER A 7 6.49 -1.81 -16.51
C SER A 7 5.16 -2.47 -16.14
N VAL A 8 4.64 -3.35 -17.00
CA VAL A 8 3.42 -4.12 -16.71
C VAL A 8 3.64 -5.07 -15.52
N ILE A 9 4.71 -5.87 -15.56
CA ILE A 9 5.06 -6.82 -14.49
C ILE A 9 5.32 -6.08 -13.18
N SER A 10 6.05 -4.97 -13.20
CA SER A 10 6.33 -4.19 -11.99
C SER A 10 5.05 -3.64 -11.37
N ARG A 11 4.11 -3.16 -12.18
CA ARG A 11 2.81 -2.69 -11.69
C ARG A 11 1.97 -3.82 -11.11
N TRP A 12 1.97 -4.98 -11.76
CA TRP A 12 1.30 -6.18 -11.25
C TRP A 12 1.89 -6.64 -9.93
N ALA A 13 3.22 -6.69 -9.83
CA ALA A 13 3.92 -7.03 -8.59
C ALA A 13 3.57 -6.06 -7.47
N HIS A 14 3.57 -4.75 -7.74
CA HIS A 14 3.24 -3.73 -6.75
C HIS A 14 1.79 -3.86 -6.23
N VAL A 15 0.81 -3.91 -7.14
CA VAL A 15 -0.61 -3.99 -6.79
C VAL A 15 -0.95 -5.35 -6.17
N GLY A 16 -0.41 -6.45 -6.72
CA GLY A 16 -0.59 -7.79 -6.18
C GLY A 16 -0.03 -7.94 -4.76
N THR A 17 1.12 -7.33 -4.49
CA THR A 17 1.69 -7.28 -3.14
C THR A 17 0.80 -6.50 -2.17
N ALA A 18 0.24 -5.37 -2.62
CA ALA A 18 -0.74 -4.61 -1.86
C ALA A 18 -1.95 -5.47 -1.49
N ILE A 19 -2.52 -6.17 -2.48
CA ILE A 19 -3.70 -7.04 -2.30
C ILE A 19 -3.40 -8.14 -1.28
N LEU A 20 -2.25 -8.81 -1.39
CA LEU A 20 -1.89 -9.89 -0.47
C LEU A 20 -1.73 -9.38 0.97
N LEU A 21 -0.97 -8.30 1.17
CA LEU A 21 -0.69 -7.78 2.51
C LEU A 21 -1.92 -7.16 3.17
N VAL A 22 -2.68 -6.35 2.43
CA VAL A 22 -3.90 -5.70 2.93
C VAL A 22 -4.99 -6.75 3.14
N GLY A 23 -5.21 -7.65 2.18
CA GLY A 23 -6.19 -8.72 2.27
C GLY A 23 -5.89 -9.70 3.41
N GLY A 24 -4.63 -10.10 3.59
CA GLY A 24 -4.22 -10.93 4.72
C GLY A 24 -4.43 -10.24 6.06
N THR A 25 -4.12 -8.93 6.15
CA THR A 25 -4.35 -8.15 7.38
C THR A 25 -5.84 -7.96 7.67
N PHE A 26 -6.65 -7.75 6.64
CA PHE A 26 -8.11 -7.70 6.74
C PHE A 26 -8.67 -9.03 7.25
N PHE A 27 -8.25 -10.15 6.67
CA PHE A 27 -8.65 -11.48 7.11
C PHE A 27 -8.28 -11.72 8.58
N ILE A 28 -7.04 -11.39 8.98
CA ILE A 28 -6.61 -11.51 10.38
C ILE A 28 -7.54 -10.70 11.28
N ARG A 29 -7.85 -9.45 10.92
CA ARG A 29 -8.67 -8.55 11.75
C ARG A 29 -10.13 -8.96 11.86
N TYR A 30 -10.77 -9.26 10.74
CA TYR A 30 -12.24 -9.33 10.65
C TYR A 30 -12.78 -10.75 10.53
N VAL A 31 -11.91 -11.73 10.27
CA VAL A 31 -12.32 -13.14 10.17
C VAL A 31 -11.65 -13.95 11.27
N LEU A 32 -10.31 -13.91 11.33
CA LEU A 32 -9.55 -14.75 12.26
C LEU A 32 -9.74 -14.33 13.71
N HIS A 33 -9.53 -13.05 14.05
CA HIS A 33 -9.68 -12.59 15.43
C HIS A 33 -11.08 -12.89 16.02
N PRO A 34 -12.20 -12.53 15.35
CA PRO A 34 -13.54 -12.87 15.86
C PRO A 34 -13.79 -14.38 15.99
N ALA A 35 -13.24 -15.19 15.09
CA ALA A 35 -13.41 -16.65 15.16
C ALA A 35 -12.70 -17.29 16.38
N LEU A 36 -11.75 -16.59 17.00
CA LEU A 36 -11.06 -17.06 18.21
C LEU A 36 -11.85 -16.74 19.48
N ASP A 37 -12.74 -15.76 19.46
CA ASP A 37 -13.50 -15.34 20.65
C ASP A 37 -14.40 -16.47 21.19
N SER A 38 -14.72 -17.48 20.37
CA SER A 38 -15.49 -18.68 20.76
C SER A 38 -14.63 -19.84 21.29
N SER A 39 -13.33 -19.66 21.47
CA SER A 39 -12.36 -20.72 21.83
C SER A 39 -11.60 -20.40 23.14
N THR A 40 -10.88 -21.39 23.70
CA THR A 40 -10.11 -21.21 24.95
C THR A 40 -8.89 -20.29 24.75
N PRO A 41 -8.49 -19.49 25.76
CA PRO A 41 -7.35 -18.57 25.66
C PRO A 41 -6.01 -19.23 25.28
N GLU A 42 -5.75 -20.43 25.80
CA GLU A 42 -4.51 -21.18 25.54
C GLU A 42 -4.41 -21.63 24.08
N GLN A 43 -5.52 -22.16 23.52
CA GLN A 43 -5.57 -22.59 22.12
C GLN A 43 -5.43 -21.41 21.16
N ASN A 44 -6.07 -20.29 21.49
CA ASN A 44 -6.00 -19.04 20.72
C ASN A 44 -4.58 -18.51 20.62
N THR A 45 -3.87 -18.47 21.75
CA THR A 45 -2.49 -17.98 21.81
C THR A 45 -1.57 -18.83 20.95
N ALA A 46 -1.62 -20.16 21.10
CA ALA A 46 -0.79 -21.08 20.34
C ALA A 46 -1.08 -21.04 18.83
N LEU A 47 -2.33 -20.83 18.43
CA LEU A 47 -2.71 -20.67 17.02
C LEU A 47 -2.21 -19.33 16.45
N MET A 48 -2.42 -18.22 17.16
CA MET A 48 -1.97 -16.89 16.72
C MET A 48 -0.45 -16.82 16.59
N ASP A 49 0.29 -17.47 17.47
CA ASP A 49 1.75 -17.53 17.37
C ASP A 49 2.21 -18.27 16.12
N ARG A 50 1.55 -19.38 15.76
CA ARG A 50 1.82 -20.12 14.51
C ARG A 50 1.47 -19.30 13.27
N VAL A 51 0.31 -18.66 13.26
CA VAL A 51 -0.12 -17.76 12.18
C VAL A 51 0.88 -16.62 12.01
N ARG A 52 1.22 -15.91 13.08
CA ARG A 52 2.19 -14.79 13.07
C ARG A 52 3.56 -15.24 12.55
N ASN A 53 4.04 -16.41 12.98
CA ASN A 53 5.32 -16.96 12.53
C ASN A 53 5.36 -17.29 11.03
N ARG A 54 4.23 -17.66 10.44
CA ARG A 54 4.11 -17.84 8.98
C ARG A 54 3.96 -16.49 8.28
N TRP A 55 3.06 -15.65 8.79
CA TRP A 55 2.69 -14.36 8.23
C TRP A 55 3.88 -13.41 8.12
N LYS A 56 4.82 -13.43 9.09
CA LYS A 56 6.01 -12.57 9.06
C LYS A 56 6.82 -12.69 7.78
N ARG A 57 6.86 -13.88 7.14
CA ARG A 57 7.61 -14.08 5.89
C ARG A 57 6.96 -13.30 4.74
N PHE A 58 5.64 -13.36 4.66
CA PHE A 58 4.85 -12.57 3.70
C PHE A 58 4.96 -11.08 3.97
N VAL A 59 4.91 -10.65 5.24
CA VAL A 59 5.06 -9.24 5.60
C VAL A 59 6.41 -8.69 5.16
N HIS A 60 7.54 -9.29 5.58
CA HIS A 60 8.85 -8.74 5.25
C HIS A 60 9.19 -8.88 3.76
N GLY A 61 8.90 -10.05 3.16
CA GLY A 61 9.11 -10.27 1.73
C GLY A 61 8.23 -9.35 0.88
N GLY A 62 6.97 -9.18 1.27
CA GLY A 62 6.03 -8.27 0.64
C GLY A 62 6.45 -6.81 0.77
N ILE A 63 6.88 -6.34 1.94
CA ILE A 63 7.39 -4.98 2.11
C ILE A 63 8.57 -4.73 1.16
N ALA A 64 9.53 -5.66 1.09
CA ALA A 64 10.68 -5.54 0.19
C ALA A 64 10.24 -5.45 -1.28
N LEU A 65 9.35 -6.35 -1.73
CA LEU A 65 8.82 -6.35 -3.09
C LEU A 65 8.00 -5.09 -3.39
N PHE A 66 7.21 -4.61 -2.44
CA PHE A 66 6.39 -3.41 -2.57
C PHE A 66 7.25 -2.15 -2.72
N LEU A 67 8.32 -2.03 -1.91
CA LEU A 67 9.27 -0.92 -1.99
C LEU A 67 10.02 -0.93 -3.33
N ALA A 68 10.56 -2.09 -3.75
CA ALA A 68 11.31 -2.20 -5.00
C ALA A 68 10.43 -1.87 -6.22
N SER A 69 9.26 -2.50 -6.32
CA SER A 69 8.30 -2.24 -7.40
C SER A 69 7.74 -0.82 -7.34
N GLY A 70 7.44 -0.31 -6.14
CA GLY A 70 6.93 1.05 -5.94
C GLY A 70 7.92 2.12 -6.38
N LEU A 71 9.19 1.95 -6.03
CA LEU A 71 10.26 2.85 -6.45
C LEU A 71 10.44 2.84 -7.97
N PHE A 72 10.45 1.67 -8.60
CA PHE A 72 10.52 1.55 -10.06
C PHE A 72 9.37 2.28 -10.75
N ASN A 73 8.12 2.01 -10.31
CA ASN A 73 6.93 2.64 -10.89
C ASN A 73 6.94 4.17 -10.68
N TYR A 74 7.42 4.63 -9.52
CA TYR A 74 7.55 6.06 -9.23
C TYR A 74 8.59 6.74 -10.14
N MET A 75 9.78 6.16 -10.29
CA MET A 75 10.83 6.71 -11.16
C MET A 75 10.37 6.82 -12.62
N LYS A 76 9.61 5.84 -13.12
CA LYS A 76 9.02 5.89 -14.47
C LYS A 76 7.95 6.99 -14.62
N ALA A 77 7.22 7.32 -13.55
CA ALA A 77 6.12 8.28 -13.59
C ALA A 77 6.57 9.75 -13.44
N ILE A 78 7.66 10.02 -12.70
CA ILE A 78 8.14 11.39 -12.41
C ILE A 78 8.33 12.27 -13.65
N PRO A 79 8.97 11.81 -14.75
CA PRO A 79 9.22 12.67 -15.90
C PRO A 79 7.96 13.27 -16.52
N SER A 80 6.83 12.57 -16.39
CA SER A 80 5.53 13.00 -16.92
C SER A 80 4.81 14.02 -16.01
N HIS A 81 5.24 14.16 -14.76
CA HIS A 81 4.58 15.00 -13.75
C HIS A 81 5.47 16.16 -13.29
N LYS A 82 6.41 16.61 -14.13
CA LYS A 82 7.28 17.75 -13.82
C LYS A 82 6.42 19.01 -13.64
N GLY A 83 6.57 19.66 -12.48
CA GLY A 83 5.80 20.86 -12.14
C GLY A 83 4.40 20.58 -11.57
N ASP A 84 4.00 19.32 -11.41
CA ASP A 84 2.71 18.96 -10.82
C ASP A 84 2.79 18.84 -9.30
N ALA A 85 2.65 19.98 -8.61
CA ALA A 85 2.71 20.05 -7.15
C ALA A 85 1.70 19.13 -6.45
N ALA A 86 0.47 19.04 -6.99
CA ALA A 86 -0.57 18.21 -6.39
C ALA A 86 -0.29 16.71 -6.57
N TYR A 87 0.33 16.28 -7.68
CA TYR A 87 0.78 14.89 -7.84
C TYR A 87 1.83 14.56 -6.78
N HIS A 88 2.83 15.42 -6.61
CA HIS A 88 3.89 15.20 -5.62
C HIS A 88 3.36 15.18 -4.20
N ALA A 89 2.41 16.06 -3.85
CA ALA A 89 1.77 16.06 -2.55
C ALA A 89 1.00 14.76 -2.27
N LEU A 90 0.16 14.32 -3.21
CA LEU A 90 -0.64 13.09 -3.07
C LEU A 90 0.24 11.84 -3.02
N VAL A 91 1.21 11.73 -3.94
CA VAL A 91 2.12 10.58 -4.01
C VAL A 91 3.06 10.53 -2.79
N GLY A 92 3.59 11.67 -2.37
CA GLY A 92 4.41 11.76 -1.15
C GLY A 92 3.63 11.36 0.09
N THR A 93 2.39 11.84 0.22
CA THR A 93 1.51 11.50 1.35
C THR A 93 1.28 9.99 1.45
N LYS A 94 0.90 9.33 0.35
CA LYS A 94 0.70 7.87 0.39
C LYS A 94 1.98 7.09 0.66
N MET A 95 3.15 7.59 0.27
CA MET A 95 4.43 6.96 0.60
C MET A 95 4.72 7.03 2.10
N ILE A 96 4.50 8.18 2.73
CA ILE A 96 4.66 8.33 4.20
C ILE A 96 3.69 7.40 4.93
N LEU A 97 2.42 7.36 4.52
CA LEU A 97 1.44 6.44 5.09
C LEU A 97 1.86 4.98 4.91
N ALA A 98 2.38 4.60 3.74
CA ALA A 98 2.87 3.25 3.48
C ALA A 98 4.03 2.87 4.40
N LEU A 99 5.00 3.77 4.63
CA LEU A 99 6.09 3.55 5.58
C LEU A 99 5.57 3.34 7.00
N GLY A 100 4.56 4.12 7.43
CA GLY A 100 3.88 3.92 8.71
C GLY A 100 3.21 2.56 8.81
N ILE A 101 2.52 2.12 7.74
CA ILE A 101 1.91 0.77 7.67
C ILE A 101 2.98 -0.31 7.74
N PHE A 102 4.11 -0.17 7.03
CA PHE A 102 5.18 -1.18 7.05
C PHE A 102 5.78 -1.32 8.44
N PHE A 103 6.01 -0.21 9.13
CA PHE A 103 6.44 -0.23 10.53
C PHE A 103 5.44 -0.99 11.41
N LEU A 104 4.14 -0.66 11.33
CA LEU A 104 3.10 -1.31 12.12
C LEU A 104 2.98 -2.80 11.80
N ALA A 105 3.00 -3.17 10.53
CA ALA A 105 2.94 -4.55 10.07
C ALA A 105 4.13 -5.36 10.61
N SER A 106 5.35 -4.81 10.52
CA SER A 106 6.56 -5.41 11.09
C SER A 106 6.49 -5.54 12.62
N ALA A 107 5.97 -4.53 13.32
CA ALA A 107 5.79 -4.57 14.78
C ALA A 107 4.80 -5.66 15.21
N LEU A 108 3.68 -5.79 14.47
CA LEU A 108 2.64 -6.78 14.70
C LEU A 108 3.13 -8.21 14.52
N VAL A 109 4.08 -8.45 13.61
CA VAL A 109 4.66 -9.79 13.38
C VAL A 109 5.99 -10.02 14.09
N GLY A 110 6.53 -9.00 14.75
CA GLY A 110 7.81 -9.04 15.46
C GLY A 110 7.78 -9.91 16.71
N ARG A 111 8.97 -10.07 17.31
CA ARG A 111 9.19 -10.80 18.57
C ARG A 111 9.89 -9.97 19.65
N SER A 112 10.26 -8.73 19.34
CA SER A 112 10.98 -7.86 20.28
C SER A 112 10.06 -7.36 21.39
N LYS A 113 10.58 -7.20 22.61
CA LYS A 113 9.84 -6.60 23.73
C LYS A 113 9.37 -5.17 23.42
N GLY A 114 10.18 -4.39 22.72
CA GLY A 114 9.85 -3.00 22.35
C GLY A 114 8.63 -2.83 21.45
N THR A 115 8.19 -3.90 20.76
CA THR A 115 6.98 -3.88 19.92
C THR A 115 5.79 -4.63 20.53
N GLN A 116 5.91 -5.08 21.78
CA GLN A 116 4.90 -5.92 22.43
C GLN A 116 3.54 -5.23 22.56
N LYS A 117 3.51 -3.93 22.89
CA LYS A 117 2.28 -3.12 22.96
C LYS A 117 1.42 -3.17 21.69
N PHE A 118 2.04 -3.36 20.52
CA PHE A 118 1.30 -3.47 19.25
C PHE A 118 0.61 -4.83 19.12
N ARG A 119 1.23 -5.89 19.63
CA ARG A 119 0.67 -7.25 19.63
C ARG A 119 -0.41 -7.42 20.69
N ASP A 120 -0.21 -6.82 21.86
CA ASP A 120 -1.21 -6.86 22.94
C ASP A 120 -2.52 -6.15 22.50
N GLN A 121 -2.41 -5.16 21.62
CA GLN A 121 -3.54 -4.46 21.00
C GLN A 121 -3.70 -4.81 19.52
N ALA A 122 -3.33 -6.04 19.11
CA ALA A 122 -3.32 -6.43 17.70
C ALA A 122 -4.63 -6.15 16.95
N PRO A 123 -5.84 -6.39 17.51
CA PRO A 123 -7.08 -6.06 16.82
C PRO A 123 -7.23 -4.56 16.50
N LYS A 124 -6.78 -3.67 17.39
CA LYS A 124 -6.81 -2.22 17.15
C LYS A 124 -5.84 -1.85 16.02
N TRP A 125 -4.60 -2.30 16.11
CA TRP A 125 -3.55 -1.91 15.16
C TRP A 125 -3.76 -2.52 13.76
N THR A 126 -4.27 -3.74 13.68
CA THR A 126 -4.65 -4.33 12.38
C THR A 126 -5.82 -3.59 11.74
N ALA A 127 -6.81 -3.11 12.52
CA ALA A 127 -7.87 -2.24 11.99
C ALA A 127 -7.32 -0.90 11.48
N ILE A 128 -6.39 -0.27 12.21
CA ILE A 128 -5.72 0.96 11.77
C ILE A 128 -4.94 0.72 10.46
N VAL A 129 -4.18 -0.37 10.36
CA VAL A 129 -3.46 -0.75 9.13
C VAL A 129 -4.43 -0.89 7.95
N VAL A 130 -5.56 -1.58 8.15
CA VAL A 130 -6.60 -1.72 7.13
C VAL A 130 -7.14 -0.35 6.70
N LEU A 131 -7.52 0.50 7.66
CA LEU A 131 -8.04 1.85 7.37
C LEU A 131 -7.04 2.69 6.57
N LEU A 132 -5.78 2.75 7.01
CA LEU A 132 -4.73 3.49 6.31
C LEU A 132 -4.46 2.93 4.90
N SER A 133 -4.59 1.60 4.74
CA SER A 133 -4.47 0.97 3.42
C SER A 133 -5.58 1.42 2.48
N PHE A 134 -6.82 1.51 2.95
CA PHE A 134 -7.93 2.04 2.15
C PHE A 134 -7.70 3.51 1.76
N VAL A 135 -7.18 4.33 2.67
CA VAL A 135 -6.80 5.73 2.35
C VAL A 135 -5.75 5.78 1.24
N ILE A 136 -4.70 4.94 1.29
CA ILE A 136 -3.68 4.86 0.25
C ILE A 136 -4.28 4.45 -1.11
N VAL A 137 -5.22 3.50 -1.10
CA VAL A 137 -5.93 3.06 -2.32
C VAL A 137 -6.78 4.20 -2.87
N ALA A 138 -7.50 4.95 -2.03
CA ALA A 138 -8.29 6.11 -2.43
C ALA A 138 -7.41 7.19 -3.07
N ILE A 139 -6.27 7.54 -2.45
CA ILE A 139 -5.29 8.47 -3.02
C ILE A 139 -4.79 7.96 -4.37
N SER A 140 -4.49 6.66 -4.48
CA SER A 140 -4.01 6.05 -5.73
C SER A 140 -5.08 6.09 -6.83
N GLY A 141 -6.36 5.92 -6.48
CA GLY A 141 -7.49 6.12 -7.37
C GLY A 141 -7.61 7.56 -7.85
N LEU A 142 -7.54 8.53 -6.93
CA LEU A 142 -7.60 9.96 -7.24
C LEU A 142 -6.48 10.40 -8.19
N VAL A 143 -5.23 10.01 -7.91
CA VAL A 143 -4.08 10.29 -8.79
C VAL A 143 -4.30 9.70 -10.18
N LYS A 144 -4.87 8.49 -10.26
CA LYS A 144 -5.12 7.84 -11.56
C LYS A 144 -6.22 8.54 -12.36
N VAL A 145 -7.30 8.98 -11.71
CA VAL A 145 -8.42 9.68 -12.37
C VAL A 145 -8.02 11.08 -12.82
N ARG A 146 -7.22 11.79 -12.01
CA ARG A 146 -6.73 13.13 -12.34
C ARG A 146 -5.85 13.14 -13.59
N GLY A 147 -5.03 12.11 -13.80
CA GLY A 147 -4.15 12.02 -14.95
C GLY A 147 -2.97 13.00 -14.89
N VAL A 148 -2.28 13.14 -16.03
CA VAL A 148 -1.15 14.05 -16.23
C VAL A 148 -1.70 15.41 -16.67
N PRO A 149 -1.36 16.54 -16.02
CA PRO A 149 -1.77 17.86 -16.48
C PRO A 149 -1.22 18.16 -17.88
N ASP A 150 -1.99 18.90 -18.68
CA ASP A 150 -1.50 19.43 -19.96
C ASP A 150 -0.29 20.35 -19.72
N LYS A 151 0.68 20.31 -20.65
CA LYS A 151 1.83 21.22 -20.59
C LYS A 151 1.32 22.67 -20.64
N PRO A 152 1.83 23.57 -19.77
CA PRO A 152 1.53 24.99 -19.89
C PRO A 152 1.86 25.47 -21.32
N GLY A 153 0.84 25.91 -22.06
CA GLY A 153 0.96 26.38 -23.45
C GLY A 153 0.21 25.55 -24.51
N ALA A 154 -0.21 24.31 -24.24
CA ALA A 154 -0.96 23.51 -25.22
C ALA A 154 -2.40 24.02 -25.43
N THR A 155 -3.01 24.59 -24.39
CA THR A 155 -4.39 25.11 -24.42
C THR A 155 -4.50 26.46 -25.14
N ALA A 156 -3.40 27.22 -25.24
CA ALA A 156 -3.39 28.53 -25.90
C ALA A 156 -3.39 28.41 -27.44
N VAL A 157 -2.67 27.42 -27.99
CA VAL A 157 -2.57 27.23 -29.45
C VAL A 157 -3.85 26.66 -30.06
N ALA A 158 -4.62 25.88 -29.30
CA ALA A 158 -5.87 25.28 -29.78
C ALA A 158 -7.02 26.29 -29.98
N GLN A 159 -6.92 27.50 -29.41
CA GLN A 159 -7.95 28.54 -29.53
C GLN A 159 -7.65 29.60 -30.61
N GLU A 160 -6.49 29.55 -31.27
CA GLU A 160 -6.08 30.57 -32.24
C GLU A 160 -6.16 30.12 -33.71
N THR A 161 -6.70 28.94 -34.04
CA THR A 161 -6.94 28.59 -35.44
C THR A 161 -8.26 29.20 -35.90
N PRO A 162 -8.28 30.25 -36.75
CA PRO A 162 -9.52 30.78 -37.29
C PRO A 162 -10.09 29.77 -38.27
N ALA A 163 -11.40 29.54 -38.24
CA ALA A 163 -12.10 28.74 -39.24
C ALA A 163 -11.90 29.35 -40.65
N PRO A 164 -11.74 28.52 -41.70
CA PRO A 164 -11.60 28.98 -43.08
C PRO A 164 -12.87 29.64 -43.63
#